data_AF-A0A348RZ51-F1
#
_entry.id   AF-A0A348RZ51-F1
#
_cell.length_a   1.000
_cell.length_b   1.000
_cell.length_c   1.000
_cell.angle_alpha   90.00
_cell.angle_beta   90.00
_cell.angle_gamma   90.00
#
_symmetry.space_group_name_H-M   'P 1'
#
loop_
_entity.id
_entity.type
_entity.pdbx_description
1 polymer ?
#
loop_
_entity_poly.entity_id
_entity_poly.type
_entity_poly.pdbx_seq_one_letter_code
_entity_poly.pdbx_strand_id
1 'polypeptide(L)'
;MLSLMNRLKHNTQLKVKRRGMTHGWVQLLALSLMLVMAGCTPPGADALMNGRERLDKGEIQEAIKAFEKATNFMPESARAWNYLGLAYHRDGQFIAARDAYDKSWSKDDNLAQSKFNKGCLLLETGQYALAITLFKTFQMLKPQSREVLPKLALAYYGEGELETARSIYEDILRQNEKMPSAWNGIGLILVQEGKFREAYDYFGTALKHQ
;
A
#
# COMPACT_ATOMS: atom_id res chain seq x y z
N MET A 1 -35.73 80.13 9.41
CA MET A 1 -35.08 79.67 8.18
C MET A 1 -33.84 80.52 7.98
N LEU A 2 -32.68 79.90 7.79
CA LEU A 2 -31.36 80.38 8.20
C LEU A 2 -31.20 80.45 9.72
N SER A 3 -30.27 79.75 10.37
CA SER A 3 -29.19 78.89 9.91
C SER A 3 -28.39 78.65 11.22
N LEU A 4 -28.52 77.57 11.98
CA LEU A 4 -28.39 76.16 11.64
C LEU A 4 -27.21 75.79 10.72
N MET A 5 -26.58 76.73 10.00
CA MET A 5 -25.28 76.53 9.31
C MET A 5 -24.07 77.08 10.09
N ASN A 6 -24.25 77.66 11.29
CA ASN A 6 -23.09 78.07 12.10
C ASN A 6 -22.62 77.01 13.11
N ARG A 7 -23.26 75.83 13.14
CA ARG A 7 -22.80 74.64 13.90
C ARG A 7 -21.93 73.67 13.07
N LEU A 8 -21.44 74.09 11.90
CA LEU A 8 -20.56 73.28 11.05
C LEU A 8 -19.10 73.76 11.01
N LYS A 9 -18.73 74.80 11.78
CA LYS A 9 -17.32 75.25 11.91
C LYS A 9 -16.59 74.73 13.16
N HIS A 10 -17.19 73.84 13.93
CA HIS A 10 -16.50 73.09 14.99
C HIS A 10 -16.05 71.69 14.57
N ASN A 11 -16.02 71.40 13.27
CA ASN A 11 -15.57 70.11 12.76
C ASN A 11 -14.20 70.24 12.09
N THR A 12 -13.14 70.28 12.88
CA THR A 12 -11.77 69.97 12.44
C THR A 12 -10.90 69.57 13.65
N GLN A 13 -11.47 68.71 14.50
CA GLN A 13 -10.65 67.77 15.24
C GLN A 13 -10.15 66.69 14.27
N LEU A 14 -8.99 66.13 14.64
CA LEU A 14 -8.38 64.92 14.08
C LEU A 14 -7.46 65.14 12.87
N LYS A 15 -6.29 65.68 13.21
CA LYS A 15 -5.00 65.31 12.61
C LYS A 15 -4.81 63.79 12.75
N VAL A 16 -5.44 62.99 11.88
CA VAL A 16 -5.19 61.55 11.80
C VAL A 16 -3.81 61.39 11.18
N LYS A 17 -2.81 61.29 12.05
CA LYS A 17 -1.50 60.74 11.72
C LYS A 17 -1.74 59.31 11.24
N ARG A 18 -1.90 59.13 9.91
CA ARG A 18 -1.91 57.80 9.26
C ARG A 18 -0.55 57.16 9.50
N ARG A 19 -0.35 56.57 10.68
CA ARG A 19 0.67 55.53 10.88
C ARG A 19 0.21 54.35 10.04
N GLY A 20 0.97 54.05 8.99
CA GLY A 20 0.77 52.87 8.17
C GLY A 20 0.79 51.63 9.05
N MET A 21 -0.39 51.11 9.36
CA MET A 21 -0.60 49.89 10.14
C MET A 21 -1.54 48.98 9.35
N THR A 22 -1.18 48.70 8.09
CA THR A 22 -1.97 47.83 7.20
C THR A 22 -1.11 46.77 6.51
N HIS A 23 0.19 46.72 6.75
CA HIS A 23 1.07 45.72 6.12
C HIS A 23 1.43 44.53 7.01
N GLY A 24 1.36 44.66 8.34
CA GLY A 24 1.76 43.59 9.27
C GLY A 24 0.88 42.34 9.16
N TRP A 25 -0.45 42.52 9.18
CA TRP A 25 -1.38 41.38 9.08
C TRP A 25 -1.39 40.74 7.69
N VAL A 26 -1.17 41.52 6.62
CA VAL A 26 -1.04 41.01 5.25
C VAL A 26 0.28 40.25 5.09
N GLN A 27 1.38 40.73 5.68
CA GLN A 27 2.65 40.00 5.72
C GLN A 27 2.56 38.73 6.55
N LEU A 28 1.87 38.75 7.70
CA LEU A 28 1.63 37.56 8.51
C LEU A 28 0.71 36.55 7.81
N LEU A 29 -0.35 37.02 7.13
CA LEU A 29 -1.18 36.18 6.28
C LEU A 29 -0.37 35.59 5.13
N ALA A 30 0.45 36.39 4.45
CA ALA A 30 1.33 35.93 3.39
C ALA A 30 2.40 34.95 3.90
N LEU A 31 2.97 35.15 5.10
CA LEU A 31 3.92 34.22 5.72
C LEU A 31 3.25 32.92 6.13
N SER A 32 2.03 33.00 6.68
CA SER A 32 1.24 31.82 7.06
C SER A 32 0.79 31.03 5.84
N LEU A 33 0.42 31.72 4.75
CA LEU A 33 0.08 31.12 3.47
C LEU A 33 1.34 30.56 2.80
N MET A 34 2.50 31.22 2.92
CA MET A 34 3.79 30.68 2.45
C MET A 34 4.24 29.46 3.25
N LEU A 35 3.95 29.38 4.56
CA LEU A 35 4.21 28.18 5.37
C LEU A 35 3.29 27.01 4.99
N VAL A 36 2.07 27.30 4.55
CA VAL A 36 1.12 26.30 4.01
C VAL A 36 1.50 25.89 2.59
N MET A 37 2.06 26.80 1.79
CA MET A 37 2.46 26.57 0.39
C MET A 37 3.92 26.09 0.23
N ALA A 38 4.77 26.29 1.23
CA ALA A 38 6.07 25.65 1.36
C ALA A 38 5.80 24.19 1.70
N GLY A 39 5.68 23.36 0.66
CA GLY A 39 5.28 21.95 0.72
C GLY A 39 6.17 21.07 1.59
N CYS A 40 6.10 21.24 2.90
CA CYS A 40 6.62 20.31 3.87
C CYS A 40 5.70 19.09 3.84
N THR A 41 6.17 18.02 3.21
CA THR A 41 5.55 16.72 3.35
C THR A 41 5.43 16.39 4.85
N PRO A 42 4.24 16.00 5.35
CA PRO A 42 4.10 15.61 6.75
C PRO A 42 5.13 14.52 7.10
N PRO A 43 5.81 14.57 8.26
CA PRO A 43 6.92 13.66 8.56
C PRO A 43 6.60 12.16 8.41
N GLY A 44 5.36 11.76 8.70
CA GLY A 44 4.90 10.39 8.49
C GLY A 44 4.75 10.02 7.01
N ALA A 45 4.21 10.93 6.19
CA ALA A 45 4.07 10.72 4.75
C ALA A 45 5.46 10.68 4.06
N ASP A 46 6.38 11.53 4.51
CA ASP A 46 7.77 11.53 4.06
C ASP A 46 8.48 10.21 4.42
N ALA A 47 8.36 9.77 5.68
CA ALA A 47 8.92 8.50 6.13
C ALA A 47 8.35 7.30 5.36
N LEU A 48 7.04 7.32 5.05
CA LEU A 48 6.40 6.28 4.24
C LEU A 48 6.92 6.28 2.79
N MET A 49 7.10 7.46 2.19
CA MET A 49 7.64 7.58 0.84
C MET A 49 9.09 7.12 0.77
N ASN A 50 9.92 7.57 1.71
CA ASN A 50 11.31 7.16 1.83
C ASN A 50 11.42 5.64 2.00
N GLY A 51 10.63 5.04 2.90
CA GLY A 51 10.64 3.60 3.11
C GLY A 51 10.29 2.81 1.84
N ARG A 52 9.33 3.29 1.03
CA ARG A 52 8.99 2.66 -0.26
C ARG A 52 10.14 2.74 -1.24
N GLU A 53 10.77 3.91 -1.36
CA GLU A 53 11.94 4.09 -2.23
C GLU A 53 13.09 3.15 -1.84
N ARG A 54 13.40 3.03 -0.54
CA ARG A 54 14.41 2.10 -0.01
C ARG A 54 14.03 0.64 -0.31
N LEU A 55 12.76 0.28 -0.13
CA LEU A 55 12.25 -1.06 -0.40
C LEU A 55 12.37 -1.43 -1.90
N ASP A 56 12.12 -0.47 -2.79
CA ASP A 56 12.25 -0.65 -4.25
C ASP A 56 13.72 -0.80 -4.67
N LYS A 57 14.65 -0.16 -3.96
CA LYS A 57 16.10 -0.33 -4.14
C LYS A 57 16.66 -1.61 -3.50
N GLY A 58 15.86 -2.34 -2.74
CA GLY A 58 16.31 -3.53 -2.01
C GLY A 58 17.10 -3.22 -0.73
N GLU A 59 17.10 -1.96 -0.27
CA GLU A 59 17.70 -1.51 0.99
C GLU A 59 16.75 -1.84 2.14
N ILE A 60 16.59 -3.14 2.43
CA ILE A 60 15.50 -3.66 3.29
C ILE A 60 15.57 -3.11 4.72
N GLN A 61 16.77 -3.04 5.31
CA GLN A 61 16.96 -2.57 6.68
C GLN A 61 16.64 -1.06 6.82
N GLU A 62 17.02 -0.26 5.84
CA GLU A 62 16.69 1.15 5.76
C GLU A 62 15.19 1.37 5.55
N ALA A 63 14.55 0.52 4.72
CA ALA A 63 13.12 0.53 4.53
C ALA A 63 12.36 0.25 5.83
N ILE A 64 12.80 -0.76 6.60
CA ILE A 64 12.23 -1.07 7.92
C ILE A 64 12.29 0.16 8.83
N LYS A 65 13.48 0.77 9.01
CA LYS A 65 13.64 1.96 9.86
C LYS A 65 12.73 3.11 9.43
N ALA A 66 12.60 3.33 8.13
CA ALA A 66 11.71 4.36 7.59
C ALA A 66 10.23 4.05 7.85
N PHE A 67 9.80 2.79 7.71
CA PHE A 67 8.43 2.38 8.00
C PHE A 67 8.10 2.35 9.49
N GLU A 68 9.05 2.01 10.36
CA GLU A 68 8.91 2.17 11.83
C GLU A 68 8.68 3.65 12.17
N LYS A 69 9.46 4.56 11.58
CA LYS A 69 9.23 6.00 11.71
C LYS A 69 7.86 6.41 11.19
N ALA A 70 7.43 5.88 10.03
CA ALA A 70 6.12 6.18 9.45
C ALA A 70 4.96 5.72 10.34
N THR A 71 5.06 4.54 10.94
CA THR A 71 4.04 4.01 11.87
C THR A 71 4.02 4.75 13.19
N ASN A 72 5.15 5.29 13.66
CA ASN A 72 5.19 6.17 14.83
C ASN A 72 4.49 7.52 14.59
N PHE A 73 4.66 8.13 13.41
CA PHE A 73 3.96 9.37 13.06
C PHE A 73 2.51 9.17 12.63
N MET A 74 2.17 7.98 12.10
CA MET A 74 0.85 7.65 11.59
C MET A 74 0.38 6.30 12.17
N PRO A 75 0.13 6.21 13.49
CA PRO A 75 -0.22 4.95 14.15
C PRO A 75 -1.54 4.36 13.64
N GLU A 76 -2.44 5.19 13.11
CA GLU A 76 -3.73 4.77 12.54
C GLU A 76 -3.66 4.45 11.03
N SER A 77 -2.48 4.56 10.40
CA SER A 77 -2.34 4.26 8.96
C SER A 77 -2.14 2.77 8.73
N ALA A 78 -3.21 2.08 8.32
CA ALA A 78 -3.14 0.68 7.87
C ALA A 78 -2.08 0.48 6.79
N ARG A 79 -1.97 1.43 5.86
CA ARG A 79 -0.97 1.39 4.78
C ARG A 79 0.46 1.38 5.32
N ALA A 80 0.76 2.20 6.34
CA ALA A 80 2.10 2.23 6.94
C ALA A 80 2.44 0.90 7.61
N TRP A 81 1.50 0.34 8.38
CA TRP A 81 1.66 -0.99 8.98
C TRP A 81 1.81 -2.10 7.95
N ASN A 82 1.06 -2.06 6.83
CA ASN A 82 1.20 -3.02 5.74
C ASN A 82 2.60 -2.97 5.09
N TYR A 83 3.14 -1.76 4.86
CA TYR A 83 4.48 -1.63 4.29
C TYR A 83 5.58 -2.06 5.27
N LEU A 84 5.41 -1.78 6.57
CA LEU A 84 6.31 -2.31 7.60
C LEU A 84 6.30 -3.85 7.60
N GLY A 85 5.10 -4.46 7.54
CA GLY A 85 4.96 -5.91 7.43
C GLY A 85 5.62 -6.48 6.18
N LEU A 86 5.48 -5.81 5.03
CA LEU A 86 6.15 -6.19 3.78
C LEU A 86 7.67 -6.11 3.87
N ALA A 87 8.21 -5.10 4.55
CA ALA A 87 9.65 -4.98 4.75
C ALA A 87 10.19 -6.08 5.67
N TYR A 88 9.54 -6.35 6.80
CA TYR A 88 9.90 -7.48 7.67
C TYR A 88 9.77 -8.83 6.96
N HIS A 89 8.75 -9.00 6.10
CA HIS A 89 8.57 -10.23 5.33
C HIS A 89 9.75 -10.44 4.38
N ARG A 90 10.16 -9.41 3.62
CA ARG A 90 11.34 -9.49 2.74
C ARG A 90 12.65 -9.74 3.48
N ASP A 91 12.72 -9.33 4.75
CA ASP A 91 13.88 -9.55 5.61
C ASP A 91 13.90 -10.95 6.27
N GLY A 92 12.85 -11.74 6.12
CA GLY A 92 12.70 -13.04 6.78
C GLY A 92 12.23 -12.97 8.23
N GLN A 93 11.89 -11.78 8.73
CA GLN A 93 11.34 -11.59 10.08
C GLN A 93 9.84 -11.91 10.12
N PHE A 94 9.48 -13.18 9.92
CA PHE A 94 8.10 -13.61 9.71
C PHE A 94 7.14 -13.28 10.86
N ILE A 95 7.60 -13.35 12.12
CA ILE A 95 6.77 -13.00 13.28
C ILE A 95 6.45 -11.50 13.28
N ALA A 96 7.46 -10.64 13.11
CA ALA A 96 7.27 -9.20 13.05
C ALA A 96 6.42 -8.79 11.84
N ALA A 97 6.58 -9.46 10.70
CA ALA A 97 5.76 -9.27 9.52
C ALA A 97 4.27 -9.56 9.79
N ARG A 98 3.97 -10.71 10.40
CA ARG A 98 2.61 -11.09 10.79
C ARG A 98 1.99 -10.05 11.72
N ASP A 99 2.71 -9.66 12.76
CA ASP A 99 2.22 -8.72 13.77
C ASP A 99 1.95 -7.34 13.16
N ALA A 100 2.80 -6.89 12.22
CA ALA A 100 2.57 -5.65 11.48
C ALA A 100 1.36 -5.74 10.53
N TYR A 101 1.14 -6.88 9.85
CA TYR A 101 -0.08 -7.09 9.07
C TYR A 101 -1.35 -7.15 9.93
N ASP A 102 -1.28 -7.70 11.14
CA ASP A 102 -2.39 -7.72 12.09
C ASP A 102 -2.72 -6.33 12.59
N LYS A 103 -1.70 -5.50 12.85
CA LYS A 103 -1.91 -4.07 13.12
C LYS A 103 -2.54 -3.37 11.94
N SER A 104 -2.06 -3.59 10.72
CA SER A 104 -2.68 -3.02 9.51
C SER A 104 -4.17 -3.36 9.41
N TRP A 105 -4.53 -4.63 9.62
CA TRP A 105 -5.93 -5.06 9.67
C TRP A 105 -6.71 -4.32 10.76
N SER A 106 -6.17 -4.24 11.98
CA SER A 106 -6.86 -3.54 13.07
C SER A 106 -7.17 -2.07 12.77
N LYS A 107 -6.45 -1.45 11.83
CA LYS A 107 -6.65 -0.06 11.40
C LYS A 107 -7.62 0.07 10.22
N ASP A 108 -7.53 -0.85 9.25
CA ASP A 108 -8.45 -0.93 8.11
C ASP A 108 -8.53 -2.38 7.63
N ASP A 109 -9.68 -3.02 7.84
CA ASP A 109 -9.92 -4.39 7.43
C ASP A 109 -10.19 -4.55 5.92
N ASN A 110 -10.49 -3.44 5.22
CA ASN A 110 -10.79 -3.39 3.79
C ASN A 110 -9.54 -3.11 2.93
N LEU A 111 -8.37 -2.91 3.55
CA LEU A 111 -7.11 -2.78 2.83
C LEU A 111 -6.71 -4.12 2.18
N ALA A 112 -7.20 -4.33 0.96
CA ALA A 112 -6.99 -5.57 0.19
C ALA A 112 -5.51 -5.97 0.14
N GLN A 113 -4.60 -5.04 -0.15
CA GLN A 113 -3.16 -5.29 -0.20
C GLN A 113 -2.61 -5.93 1.08
N SER A 114 -3.16 -5.58 2.25
CA SER A 114 -2.77 -6.20 3.53
C SER A 114 -3.18 -7.67 3.61
N LYS A 115 -4.34 -8.05 3.07
CA LYS A 115 -4.78 -9.45 2.98
C LYS A 115 -3.89 -10.25 2.03
N PHE A 116 -3.61 -9.67 0.86
CA PHE A 116 -2.74 -10.30 -0.13
C PHE A 116 -1.34 -10.57 0.42
N ASN A 117 -0.72 -9.55 1.03
CA ASN A 117 0.62 -9.67 1.59
C ASN A 117 0.69 -10.67 2.74
N LYS A 118 -0.25 -10.62 3.70
CA LYS A 118 -0.33 -11.62 4.77
C LYS A 118 -0.60 -13.02 4.21
N GLY A 119 -1.44 -13.14 3.18
CA GLY A 119 -1.67 -14.41 2.47
C GLY A 119 -0.40 -14.97 1.86
N CYS A 120 0.45 -14.12 1.28
CA CYS A 120 1.76 -14.54 0.75
C CYS A 120 2.71 -15.03 1.86
N LEU A 121 2.74 -14.35 3.01
CA LEU A 121 3.50 -14.81 4.18
C LEU A 121 3.02 -16.17 4.69
N LEU A 122 1.70 -16.37 4.77
CA LEU A 122 1.10 -17.64 5.19
C LEU A 122 1.39 -18.76 4.19
N LEU A 123 1.32 -18.46 2.89
CA LEU A 123 1.69 -19.39 1.83
C LEU A 123 3.14 -19.85 1.95
N GLU A 124 4.07 -18.91 2.18
CA GLU A 124 5.50 -19.21 2.34
C GLU A 124 5.80 -20.01 3.61
N THR A 125 5.03 -19.77 4.67
CA THR A 125 5.17 -20.49 5.95
C THR A 125 4.32 -21.76 6.03
N GLY A 126 3.75 -22.22 4.92
CA GLY A 126 3.02 -23.50 4.82
C GLY A 126 1.60 -23.52 5.41
N GLN A 127 1.05 -22.36 5.75
CA GLN A 127 -0.30 -22.22 6.31
C GLN A 127 -1.34 -22.03 5.19
N TYR A 128 -1.47 -23.05 4.33
CA TYR A 128 -2.18 -22.95 3.05
C TYR A 128 -3.69 -22.65 3.18
N ALA A 129 -4.43 -23.36 4.03
CA ALA A 129 -5.84 -23.07 4.31
C ALA A 129 -6.12 -21.60 4.74
N LEU A 130 -5.23 -21.03 5.56
CA LEU A 130 -5.36 -19.62 5.97
C LEU A 130 -5.02 -18.67 4.83
N ALA A 131 -4.00 -18.99 4.03
CA ALA A 131 -3.66 -18.22 2.83
C ALA A 131 -4.82 -18.19 1.82
N ILE A 132 -5.46 -19.33 1.56
CA ILE A 132 -6.65 -19.45 0.69
C ILE A 132 -7.76 -18.52 1.17
N THR A 133 -8.04 -18.51 2.47
CA THR A 133 -9.04 -17.62 3.07
C THR A 133 -8.73 -16.15 2.78
N LEU A 134 -7.50 -15.70 3.02
CA LEU A 134 -7.10 -14.31 2.78
C LEU A 134 -7.11 -13.93 1.29
N PHE A 135 -6.72 -14.84 0.41
CA PHE A 135 -6.77 -14.62 -1.04
C PHE A 135 -8.21 -14.53 -1.57
N LYS A 136 -9.14 -15.34 -1.04
CA LYS A 136 -10.57 -15.19 -1.35
C LYS A 136 -11.12 -13.84 -0.87
N THR A 137 -10.78 -13.41 0.34
CA THR A 137 -11.15 -12.07 0.82
C THR A 137 -10.56 -10.96 -0.06
N PHE A 138 -9.30 -11.09 -0.49
CA PHE A 138 -8.71 -10.16 -1.44
C PHE A 138 -9.52 -10.06 -2.74
N GLN A 139 -9.91 -11.21 -3.31
CA GLN A 139 -10.71 -11.25 -4.54
C GLN A 139 -12.09 -10.62 -4.36
N MET A 140 -12.73 -10.77 -3.18
CA MET A 140 -13.97 -10.07 -2.87
C MET A 140 -13.81 -8.54 -2.83
N LEU A 141 -12.69 -8.04 -2.29
CA LEU A 141 -12.39 -6.61 -2.23
C LEU A 141 -11.92 -6.04 -3.58
N LYS A 142 -11.33 -6.88 -4.44
CA LYS A 142 -10.78 -6.52 -5.76
C LYS A 142 -11.25 -7.53 -6.83
N PRO A 143 -12.56 -7.57 -7.18
CA PRO A 143 -13.11 -8.60 -8.05
C PRO A 143 -12.56 -8.58 -9.49
N GLN A 144 -12.03 -7.44 -9.93
CA GLN A 144 -11.39 -7.29 -11.24
C GLN A 144 -9.89 -7.64 -11.22
N SER A 145 -9.27 -7.74 -10.04
CA SER A 145 -7.84 -8.08 -9.95
C SER A 145 -7.64 -9.58 -10.06
N ARG A 146 -6.87 -9.97 -11.09
CA ARG A 146 -6.47 -11.36 -11.31
C ARG A 146 -5.09 -11.68 -10.72
N GLU A 147 -4.44 -10.70 -10.10
CA GLU A 147 -3.06 -10.85 -9.58
C GLU A 147 -2.95 -11.92 -8.49
N VAL A 148 -4.06 -12.22 -7.79
CA VAL A 148 -4.12 -13.22 -6.73
C VAL A 148 -4.19 -14.65 -7.24
N LEU A 149 -4.66 -14.88 -8.46
CA LEU A 149 -4.97 -16.23 -8.96
C LEU A 149 -3.78 -17.19 -8.93
N PRO A 150 -2.55 -16.82 -9.37
CA PRO A 150 -1.42 -17.74 -9.30
C PRO A 150 -1.05 -18.11 -7.85
N LYS A 151 -1.21 -17.18 -6.89
CA LYS A 151 -0.94 -17.41 -5.47
C LYS A 151 -2.03 -18.27 -4.82
N LEU A 152 -3.29 -18.05 -5.19
CA LEU A 152 -4.42 -18.87 -4.75
C LEU A 152 -4.29 -20.31 -5.26
N ALA A 153 -3.96 -20.50 -6.53
CA ALA A 153 -3.71 -21.82 -7.10
C ALA A 153 -2.54 -22.53 -6.41
N LEU A 154 -1.45 -21.81 -6.13
CA LEU A 154 -0.30 -22.37 -5.40
C LEU A 154 -0.68 -22.75 -3.95
N ALA A 155 -1.57 -21.97 -3.31
CA ALA A 155 -2.08 -22.31 -1.98
C ALA A 155 -2.95 -23.57 -2.02
N TYR A 156 -3.83 -23.73 -3.01
CA TYR A 156 -4.60 -24.97 -3.18
C TYR A 156 -3.70 -26.18 -3.47
N TYR A 157 -2.65 -26.00 -4.28
CA TYR A 157 -1.64 -27.04 -4.50
C TYR A 157 -0.99 -27.47 -3.18
N GLY A 158 -0.56 -26.52 -2.35
CA GLY A 158 0.05 -26.80 -1.04
C GLY A 158 -0.89 -27.50 -0.06
N GLU A 159 -2.18 -27.17 -0.10
CA GLU A 159 -3.21 -27.85 0.71
C GLU A 159 -3.53 -29.26 0.20
N GLY A 160 -3.11 -29.61 -1.03
CA GLY A 160 -3.39 -30.91 -1.66
C GLY A 160 -4.64 -30.93 -2.55
N GLU A 161 -5.30 -29.79 -2.74
CA GLU A 161 -6.49 -29.61 -3.59
C GLU A 161 -6.09 -29.44 -5.07
N LEU A 162 -5.48 -30.49 -5.63
CA LEU A 162 -4.80 -30.45 -6.93
C LEU A 162 -5.72 -30.08 -8.09
N GLU A 163 -6.95 -30.60 -8.11
CA GLU A 163 -7.93 -30.30 -9.18
C GLU A 163 -8.34 -28.83 -9.18
N THR A 164 -8.54 -28.25 -7.99
CA THR A 164 -8.86 -26.83 -7.85
C THR A 164 -7.69 -25.96 -8.31
N ALA A 165 -6.46 -26.30 -7.90
CA ALA A 165 -5.26 -25.61 -8.34
C ALA A 165 -5.09 -25.66 -9.87
N ARG A 166 -5.26 -26.86 -10.47
CA ARG A 166 -5.19 -27.10 -11.92
C ARG A 166 -6.20 -26.23 -12.66
N SER A 167 -7.46 -26.25 -12.23
CA SER A 167 -8.54 -25.47 -12.85
C SER A 167 -8.23 -23.97 -12.88
N ILE A 168 -7.67 -23.42 -11.80
CA ILE A 168 -7.29 -22.00 -11.75
C ILE A 168 -6.12 -21.71 -12.70
N TYR A 169 -5.10 -22.56 -12.75
CA TYR A 169 -3.99 -22.37 -13.69
C TYR A 169 -4.43 -22.46 -15.14
N GLU A 170 -5.30 -23.41 -15.49
CA GLU A 170 -5.90 -23.49 -16.82
C GLU A 170 -6.71 -22.25 -17.16
N ASP A 171 -7.46 -21.68 -16.20
CA ASP A 171 -8.18 -20.42 -16.42
C ASP A 171 -7.24 -19.24 -16.68
N ILE A 172 -6.10 -19.18 -15.98
CA ILE A 172 -5.05 -18.19 -16.25
C ILE A 172 -4.53 -18.34 -17.68
N LEU A 173 -4.21 -19.57 -18.11
CA LEU A 173 -3.67 -19.85 -19.45
C LEU A 173 -4.69 -19.61 -20.56
N ARG A 174 -5.98 -19.85 -20.34
CA ARG A 174 -7.04 -19.52 -21.31
C ARG A 174 -7.10 -18.03 -21.63
N GLN A 175 -6.73 -17.18 -20.68
CA GLN A 175 -6.80 -15.72 -20.83
C GLN A 175 -5.47 -15.10 -21.23
N ASN A 176 -4.38 -15.65 -20.71
CA ASN A 176 -3.03 -15.25 -21.08
C ASN A 176 -2.13 -16.48 -21.11
N GLU A 177 -1.93 -17.00 -22.31
CA GLU A 177 -1.04 -18.14 -22.56
C GLU A 177 0.42 -17.85 -22.16
N LYS A 178 0.83 -16.58 -22.10
CA LYS A 178 2.21 -16.15 -21.79
C LYS A 178 2.40 -15.86 -20.30
N MET A 179 1.94 -16.77 -19.45
CA MET A 179 2.08 -16.66 -18.00
C MET A 179 2.93 -17.82 -17.45
N PRO A 180 4.26 -17.64 -17.26
CA PRO A 180 5.17 -18.71 -16.81
C PRO A 180 4.73 -19.36 -15.50
N SER A 181 4.17 -18.58 -14.58
CA SER A 181 3.73 -19.08 -13.27
C SER A 181 2.62 -20.13 -13.37
N ALA A 182 1.75 -20.04 -14.38
CA ALA A 182 0.67 -21.01 -14.58
C ALA A 182 1.16 -22.31 -15.23
N TRP A 183 2.04 -22.21 -16.24
CA TRP A 183 2.72 -23.38 -16.81
C TRP A 183 3.54 -24.13 -15.76
N ASN A 184 4.31 -23.41 -14.94
CA ASN A 184 5.06 -23.99 -13.84
C ASN A 184 4.15 -24.63 -12.80
N GLY A 185 3.03 -23.97 -12.46
CA GLY A 185 2.03 -24.50 -11.53
C GLY A 185 1.45 -25.84 -11.97
N ILE A 186 1.06 -25.98 -13.24
CA ILE A 186 0.59 -27.27 -13.78
C ILE A 186 1.72 -28.30 -13.79
N GLY A 187 2.95 -27.90 -14.13
CA GLY A 187 4.12 -28.77 -14.02
C GLY A 187 4.32 -29.35 -12.61
N LEU A 188 4.18 -28.52 -11.56
CA LEU A 188 4.24 -28.98 -10.17
C LEU A 188 3.15 -30.00 -9.83
N ILE A 189 1.92 -29.77 -10.30
CA ILE A 189 0.81 -30.73 -10.12
C ILE A 189 1.14 -32.06 -10.81
N LEU A 190 1.65 -32.04 -12.04
CA LEU A 190 2.04 -33.25 -12.78
C LEU A 190 3.18 -34.01 -12.09
N VAL A 191 4.12 -33.32 -11.46
CA VAL A 191 5.16 -33.95 -10.62
C VAL A 191 4.53 -34.70 -9.46
N GLN A 192 3.57 -34.09 -8.76
CA GLN A 192 2.88 -34.73 -7.63
C GLN A 192 2.05 -35.94 -8.07
N GLU A 193 1.52 -35.93 -9.30
CA GLU A 193 0.85 -37.07 -9.93
C GLU A 193 1.80 -38.14 -10.48
N GLY A 194 3.12 -37.92 -10.46
CA GLY A 194 4.13 -38.84 -11.01
C GLY A 194 4.30 -38.78 -12.54
N LYS A 195 3.69 -37.80 -13.22
CA LYS A 195 3.74 -37.61 -14.68
C LYS A 195 4.95 -36.75 -15.08
N PHE A 196 6.15 -37.24 -14.77
CA PHE A 196 7.38 -36.45 -14.90
C PHE A 196 7.70 -35.98 -16.34
N ARG A 197 7.36 -36.80 -17.35
CA ARG A 197 7.61 -36.45 -18.75
C ARG A 197 6.74 -35.28 -19.21
N GLU A 198 5.46 -35.28 -18.86
CA GLU A 198 4.55 -34.17 -19.14
C GLU A 198 4.99 -32.92 -18.36
N ALA A 199 5.35 -33.07 -17.09
CA ALA A 199 5.85 -31.95 -16.28
C ALA A 199 7.06 -31.26 -16.92
N TYR A 200 8.00 -32.03 -17.49
CA TYR A 200 9.15 -31.49 -18.21
C TYR A 200 8.74 -30.58 -19.38
N ASP A 201 7.75 -30.98 -20.17
CA ASP A 201 7.25 -30.18 -21.30
C ASP A 201 6.59 -28.88 -20.82
N TYR A 202 5.85 -28.93 -19.71
CA TYR A 202 5.23 -27.76 -19.07
C TYR A 202 6.30 -26.78 -18.52
N PHE A 203 7.33 -27.28 -17.85
CA PHE A 203 8.44 -26.44 -17.38
C PHE A 203 9.23 -25.84 -18.56
N GLY A 204 9.47 -26.62 -19.61
CA GLY A 204 10.10 -26.12 -20.84
C GLY A 204 9.27 -25.01 -21.51
N THR A 205 7.94 -25.09 -21.44
CA THR A 205 7.05 -24.04 -21.94
C THR A 205 7.08 -22.81 -21.04
N ALA A 206 7.11 -22.98 -19.71
CA ALA A 206 7.26 -21.86 -18.77
C ALA A 206 8.52 -21.04 -19.04
N LEU A 207 9.66 -21.70 -19.30
CA LEU A 207 10.94 -21.05 -19.60
C LEU A 207 10.93 -20.27 -20.91
N LYS A 208 10.15 -20.70 -21.92
CA LYS A 208 10.00 -19.97 -23.19
C LYS A 208 9.23 -18.66 -23.04
N HIS A 209 8.47 -18.50 -21.95
CA HIS A 209 7.64 -17.33 -21.68
C HIS A 209 8.22 -16.40 -20.61
N GLN A 210 9.43 -16.68 -20.10
CA GLN A 210 10.16 -15.85 -19.13
C GLN A 210 10.73 -14.59 -19.80
#